data_AF-A0A2U3L4B8-F1
#
_entry.id   AF-A0A2U3L4B8-F1
#
_cell.length_a   1.000
_cell.length_b   1.000
_cell.length_c   1.000
_cell.angle_alpha   90.00
_cell.angle_beta   90.00
_cell.angle_gamma   90.00
#
_symmetry.space_group_name_H-M   'P 1'
#
loop_
_entity.id
_entity.type
_entity.pdbx_description
1 polymer ?
#
loop_
_entity_poly.entity_id
_entity_poly.type
_entity_poly.pdbx_seq_one_letter_code
_entity_poly.pdbx_strand_id
1 'polypeptide(L)'
;MREVGTSDLKGDTTFHGFLWTMETGIQDLGTLSGDVTSLSGSINDAGSVVGESVDASGSLRAFLWEKGVMTDLNTLIAGDSPLYLLAGCSINSRGEITGLGLTSTGEIHTYLATPTHGFATGQSTSQGVISRRVLSDDARKLLQQQLRFGRSGARFIMGPQ
;
A
#
# COMPACT_ATOMS: atom_id res chain seq x y z
N MET A 1 17.61 15.83 -0.91
CA MET A 1 17.56 14.36 -1.02
C MET A 1 16.49 13.87 -0.06
N ARG A 2 15.60 12.98 -0.51
CA ARG A 2 14.53 12.36 0.31
C ARG A 2 14.61 10.86 0.08
N GLU A 3 14.46 10.10 1.14
CA GLU A 3 14.53 8.64 1.11
C GLU A 3 13.39 8.06 1.95
N VAL A 4 12.94 6.86 1.58
CA VAL A 4 11.96 6.08 2.35
C VAL A 4 12.56 4.74 2.75
N GLY A 5 12.08 4.19 3.86
CA GLY A 5 12.48 2.86 4.33
C GLY A 5 11.51 2.32 5.37
N THR A 6 11.86 1.18 5.95
CA THR A 6 11.16 0.58 7.09
C THR A 6 11.98 0.76 8.35
N SER A 7 11.38 1.21 9.45
CA SER A 7 12.09 1.42 10.72
C SER A 7 11.61 0.48 11.82
N ASP A 8 12.58 0.06 12.63
CA ASP A 8 12.40 -0.70 13.86
C ASP A 8 12.58 0.27 15.04
N LEU A 9 11.48 0.76 15.62
CA LEU A 9 11.57 1.50 16.87
C LEU A 9 11.91 0.52 18.00
N LYS A 10 12.94 0.83 18.79
CA LYS A 10 13.44 -0.05 19.86
C LYS A 10 12.34 -0.29 20.90
N GLY A 11 11.87 -1.53 21.00
CA GLY A 11 10.79 -1.95 21.91
C GLY A 11 9.44 -2.15 21.22
N ASP A 12 9.35 -1.83 19.92
CA ASP A 12 8.18 -2.06 19.09
C ASP A 12 8.27 -3.42 18.40
N THR A 13 7.17 -4.18 18.37
CA THR A 13 7.06 -5.43 17.58
C THR A 13 6.48 -5.18 16.19
N THR A 14 6.18 -3.91 15.91
CA THR A 14 5.52 -3.41 14.71
C THR A 14 6.42 -2.38 14.03
N PHE A 15 6.56 -2.49 12.71
CA PHE A 15 7.43 -1.63 11.90
C PHE A 15 6.60 -0.73 11.00
N HIS A 16 7.00 0.53 10.91
CA HIS A 16 6.34 1.53 10.08
C HIS A 16 7.27 2.01 8.96
N GLY A 17 6.66 2.42 7.87
CA GLY A 17 7.31 3.24 6.87
C GLY A 17 7.78 4.56 7.50
N PHE A 18 8.96 5.02 7.11
CA PHE A 18 9.43 6.35 7.46
C PHE A 18 9.82 7.15 6.22
N LEU A 19 9.68 8.47 6.32
CA LEU A 19 10.24 9.45 5.40
C LEU A 19 11.43 10.13 6.07
N TRP A 20 12.59 10.13 5.43
CA TRP A 20 13.71 10.93 5.88
C TRP A 20 13.92 12.15 4.98
N THR A 21 14.09 13.32 5.59
CA THR A 21 14.61 14.51 4.92
C THR A 21 15.78 15.12 5.70
N MET A 22 16.67 15.83 5.00
CA MET A 22 17.74 16.61 5.63
C MET A 22 17.22 17.69 6.59
N GLU A 23 16.05 18.25 6.30
CA GLU A 23 15.47 19.41 7.02
C GLU A 23 14.73 18.98 8.28
N THR A 24 14.01 17.86 8.20
CA THR A 24 13.09 17.40 9.26
C THR A 24 13.54 16.12 9.95
N GLY A 25 14.60 15.46 9.45
CA GLY A 25 15.04 14.15 9.94
C GLY A 25 14.07 13.02 9.58
N ILE A 26 14.06 11.96 10.41
CA ILE A 26 13.16 10.82 10.26
C ILE A 26 11.74 11.23 10.70
N GLN A 27 10.78 11.01 9.82
CA GLN A 27 9.36 11.18 10.04
C GLN A 27 8.65 9.83 9.93
N ASP A 28 7.97 9.43 11.00
CA ASP A 28 7.10 8.25 10.97
C ASP A 28 5.86 8.53 10.10
N LEU A 29 5.55 7.60 9.20
CA LEU A 29 4.36 7.67 8.35
C LEU A 29 3.11 7.10 9.05
N GLY A 30 3.31 6.25 10.06
CA GLY A 30 2.26 5.53 10.75
C GLY A 30 1.66 4.38 9.92
N THR A 31 0.40 4.06 10.20
CA THR A 31 -0.36 3.01 9.52
C THR A 31 -1.74 3.52 9.12
N LEU A 32 -2.43 2.79 8.24
CA LEU A 32 -3.86 3.02 8.03
C LEU A 32 -4.63 2.69 9.32
N SER A 33 -5.75 3.37 9.56
CA SER A 33 -6.55 3.12 10.75
C SER A 33 -6.96 1.63 10.85
N GLY A 34 -6.61 1.03 11.98
CA GLY A 34 -6.84 -0.39 12.28
C GLY A 34 -5.73 -1.34 11.83
N ASP A 35 -4.69 -0.86 11.15
CA ASP A 35 -3.54 -1.64 10.74
C ASP A 35 -2.40 -1.54 11.75
N VAL A 36 -1.52 -2.54 11.76
CA VAL A 36 -0.47 -2.70 12.76
C VAL A 36 0.93 -2.45 12.21
N THR A 37 1.13 -2.59 10.89
CA THR A 37 2.42 -2.25 10.26
C THR A 37 2.23 -1.54 8.93
N SER A 38 3.31 -0.90 8.44
CA SER A 38 3.38 -0.35 7.10
C SER A 38 4.78 -0.49 6.52
N LEU A 39 4.86 -0.63 5.19
CA LEU A 39 6.11 -0.62 4.44
C LEU A 39 6.02 0.46 3.35
N SER A 40 7.08 1.26 3.23
CA SER A 40 7.17 2.27 2.17
C SER A 40 7.78 1.64 0.91
N GLY A 41 7.12 1.83 -0.24
CA GLY A 41 7.59 1.37 -1.53
C GLY A 41 8.38 2.45 -2.28
N SER A 42 7.83 3.65 -2.41
CA SER A 42 8.41 4.71 -3.24
C SER A 42 7.96 6.11 -2.82
N ILE A 43 8.75 7.11 -3.17
CA ILE A 43 8.49 8.54 -2.93
C ILE A 43 8.72 9.35 -4.20
N ASN A 44 7.88 10.37 -4.44
CA ASN A 44 8.08 11.33 -5.52
C ASN A 44 8.67 12.68 -5.03
N ASP A 45 8.96 13.57 -5.98
CA ASP A 45 9.53 14.90 -5.72
C ASP A 45 8.61 15.83 -4.91
N ALA A 46 7.30 15.56 -4.89
CA ALA A 46 6.34 16.29 -4.05
C ALA A 46 6.38 15.83 -2.58
N GLY A 47 7.06 14.72 -2.28
CA GLY A 47 7.09 14.12 -0.96
C GLY A 47 5.93 13.17 -0.68
N SER A 48 5.17 12.80 -1.72
CA SER A 48 4.11 11.79 -1.62
C SER A 48 4.75 10.41 -1.59
N VAL A 49 4.35 9.58 -0.62
CA VAL A 49 4.88 8.23 -0.42
C VAL A 49 3.78 7.21 -0.70
N VAL A 50 4.12 6.12 -1.39
CA VAL A 50 3.23 4.97 -1.59
C VAL A 50 3.83 3.72 -0.95
N GLY A 51 2.97 2.78 -0.60
CA GLY A 51 3.38 1.51 -0.02
C GLY A 51 2.20 0.63 0.35
N GLU A 52 2.41 -0.24 1.33
CA GLU A 52 1.40 -1.13 1.90
C GLU A 52 1.26 -0.94 3.41
N SER A 53 0.03 -1.02 3.91
CA SER A 53 -0.28 -1.15 5.33
C SER A 53 -0.88 -2.53 5.57
N VAL A 54 -0.56 -3.12 6.72
CA VAL A 54 -0.91 -4.51 7.04
C VAL A 54 -1.69 -4.57 8.34
N ASP A 55 -2.86 -5.19 8.31
CA ASP A 55 -3.63 -5.47 9.51
C ASP A 55 -3.04 -6.62 10.34
N ALA A 56 -3.56 -6.82 11.56
CA ALA A 56 -3.10 -7.88 12.46
C ALA A 56 -3.28 -9.31 11.91
N SER A 57 -4.09 -9.48 10.87
CA SER A 57 -4.32 -10.76 10.17
C SER A 57 -3.42 -10.95 8.94
N GLY A 58 -2.60 -9.96 8.59
CA GLY A 58 -1.75 -10.00 7.40
C GLY A 58 -2.44 -9.52 6.12
N SER A 59 -3.59 -8.86 6.19
CA SER A 59 -4.23 -8.29 5.00
C SER A 59 -3.49 -7.04 4.56
N LEU A 60 -3.13 -6.98 3.29
CA LEU A 60 -2.43 -5.85 2.68
C LEU A 60 -3.42 -4.80 2.16
N ARG A 61 -3.06 -3.53 2.30
CA ARG A 61 -3.78 -2.38 1.73
C ARG A 61 -2.80 -1.37 1.17
N ALA A 62 -2.97 -1.00 -0.09
CA ALA A 62 -2.15 0.06 -0.68
C ALA A 62 -2.49 1.41 -0.05
N PHE A 63 -1.47 2.18 0.35
CA PHE A 63 -1.65 3.54 0.86
C PHE A 63 -0.97 4.59 -0.01
N LEU A 64 -1.49 5.81 0.09
CA LEU A 64 -0.83 7.05 -0.33
C LEU A 64 -0.69 7.94 0.90
N TRP A 65 0.53 8.34 1.23
CA TRP A 65 0.84 9.27 2.30
C TRP A 65 1.22 10.63 1.70
N GLU A 66 0.53 11.68 2.15
CA GLU A 66 0.80 13.05 1.73
C GLU A 66 0.63 14.00 2.91
N LYS A 67 1.63 14.85 3.15
CA LYS A 67 1.57 15.95 4.13
C LYS A 67 1.09 15.50 5.52
N GLY A 68 1.55 14.34 5.99
CA GLY A 68 1.20 13.80 7.31
C GLY A 68 -0.05 12.91 7.34
N VAL A 69 -0.71 12.69 6.22
CA VAL A 69 -1.97 11.92 6.15
C VAL A 69 -1.76 10.65 5.32
N MET A 70 -1.98 9.48 5.93
CA MET A 70 -2.03 8.20 5.22
C MET A 70 -3.46 7.91 4.77
N THR A 71 -3.65 7.74 3.46
CA THR A 71 -4.95 7.48 2.82
C THR A 71 -4.96 6.08 2.20
N ASP A 72 -6.04 5.33 2.42
CA ASP A 72 -6.26 4.02 1.79
C ASP A 72 -6.62 4.22 0.32
N LEU A 73 -5.76 3.76 -0.60
CA LEU A 73 -5.98 3.92 -2.04
C LEU A 73 -7.25 3.19 -2.51
N ASN A 74 -7.73 2.18 -1.78
CA ASN A 74 -9.00 1.50 -2.09
C ASN A 74 -10.23 2.39 -1.90
N THR A 75 -10.09 3.54 -1.23
CA THR A 75 -11.14 4.55 -1.10
C THR A 75 -11.11 5.60 -2.22
N LEU A 76 -10.06 5.62 -3.04
CA LEU A 76 -9.85 6.61 -4.09
C LEU A 76 -10.08 6.05 -5.51
N ILE A 77 -10.14 4.73 -5.66
CA ILE A 77 -10.47 4.08 -6.94
C ILE A 77 -11.97 4.06 -7.19
N ALA A 78 -12.36 3.97 -8.46
CA ALA A 78 -13.75 3.82 -8.86
C ALA A 78 -14.39 2.58 -8.21
N GLY A 79 -15.64 2.72 -7.74
CA GLY A 79 -16.32 1.68 -6.98
C GLY A 79 -16.53 0.37 -7.73
N ASP A 80 -16.60 0.45 -9.06
CA ASP A 80 -16.73 -0.66 -10.01
C ASP A 80 -15.38 -1.27 -10.43
N SER A 81 -14.26 -0.77 -9.90
CA SER A 81 -12.93 -1.34 -10.16
C SER A 81 -12.91 -2.84 -9.85
N PRO A 82 -12.39 -3.69 -10.76
CA PRO A 82 -12.26 -5.12 -10.51
C PRO A 82 -11.14 -5.45 -9.52
N LEU A 83 -10.34 -4.45 -9.11
CA LEU A 83 -9.15 -4.64 -8.28
C LEU A 83 -9.38 -4.13 -6.85
N TYR A 84 -8.82 -4.88 -5.91
CA TYR A 84 -8.51 -4.45 -4.56
C TYR A 84 -6.99 -4.21 -4.47
N LEU A 85 -6.57 -2.97 -4.21
CA LEU A 85 -5.15 -2.60 -4.24
C LEU A 85 -4.44 -3.07 -2.98
N LEU A 86 -3.43 -3.92 -3.17
CA LEU A 86 -2.64 -4.53 -2.10
C LEU A 86 -1.42 -3.68 -1.73
N ALA A 87 -0.71 -3.15 -2.72
CA ALA A 87 0.49 -2.35 -2.53
C ALA A 87 0.64 -1.28 -3.61
N GLY A 88 1.27 -0.15 -3.25
CA GLY A 88 1.84 0.82 -4.19
C GLY A 88 3.35 0.62 -4.28
N CYS A 89 3.85 0.20 -5.44
CA CYS A 89 5.27 -0.12 -5.62
C CYS A 89 6.10 1.08 -6.09
N SER A 90 5.51 1.95 -6.93
CA SER A 90 6.20 3.13 -7.45
C SER A 90 5.24 4.28 -7.64
N ILE A 91 5.74 5.50 -7.45
CA ILE A 91 5.04 6.75 -7.76
C ILE A 91 5.97 7.68 -8.53
N ASN A 92 5.45 8.33 -9.58
CA ASN A 92 6.21 9.34 -10.32
C ASN A 92 5.82 10.77 -9.92
N SER A 93 6.51 11.76 -10.49
CA SER A 93 6.28 13.19 -10.21
C SER A 93 4.91 13.71 -10.66
N ARG A 94 4.19 12.99 -11.53
CA ARG A 94 2.78 13.27 -11.89
C ARG A 94 1.77 12.66 -10.92
N GLY A 95 2.24 11.90 -9.93
CA GLY A 95 1.40 11.16 -8.99
C GLY A 95 0.81 9.87 -9.58
N GLU A 96 1.28 9.41 -10.74
CA GLU A 96 0.90 8.11 -11.27
C GLU A 96 1.54 7.01 -10.42
N ILE A 97 0.74 6.04 -10.00
CA ILE A 97 1.15 4.97 -9.08
C ILE A 97 1.06 3.63 -9.79
N THR A 98 2.12 2.84 -9.73
CA THR A 98 2.07 1.42 -10.10
C THR A 98 2.07 0.54 -8.86
N GLY A 99 1.46 -0.63 -8.95
CA GLY A 99 1.40 -1.54 -7.82
C GLY A 99 0.74 -2.88 -8.12
N LEU A 100 0.41 -3.60 -7.06
CA LEU A 100 -0.26 -4.90 -7.12
C LEU A 100 -1.69 -4.80 -6.63
N GLY A 101 -2.62 -5.36 -7.39
CA GLY A 101 -4.03 -5.47 -7.04
C GLY A 101 -4.50 -6.92 -7.11
N LEU A 102 -5.52 -7.24 -6.33
CA LEU A 102 -6.17 -8.54 -6.30
C LEU A 102 -7.54 -8.45 -6.96
N THR A 103 -7.86 -9.39 -7.84
CA THR A 103 -9.21 -9.56 -8.37
C THR A 103 -10.11 -10.28 -7.35
N SER A 104 -11.43 -10.26 -7.57
CA SER A 104 -12.38 -11.06 -6.77
C SER A 104 -12.16 -12.57 -6.88
N THR A 105 -11.49 -13.03 -7.95
CA THR A 105 -11.10 -14.43 -8.17
C THR A 105 -9.82 -14.82 -7.43
N GLY A 106 -9.14 -13.86 -6.78
CA GLY A 106 -7.87 -14.09 -6.07
C GLY A 106 -6.64 -14.05 -6.97
N GLU A 107 -6.75 -13.50 -8.18
CA GLU A 107 -5.62 -13.31 -9.09
C GLU A 107 -4.93 -11.98 -8.81
N ILE A 108 -3.59 -12.00 -8.80
CA ILE A 108 -2.79 -10.79 -8.62
C ILE A 108 -2.47 -10.19 -9.98
N HIS A 109 -2.83 -8.93 -10.19
CA HIS A 109 -2.48 -8.15 -11.37
C HIS A 109 -1.69 -6.91 -10.98
N THR A 110 -0.86 -6.43 -11.91
CA THR A 110 -0.29 -5.09 -11.81
C THR A 110 -1.35 -4.06 -12.19
N TYR A 111 -1.25 -2.86 -11.63
CA TYR A 111 -2.09 -1.73 -12.01
C TYR A 111 -1.26 -0.48 -12.26
N LEU A 112 -1.86 0.47 -12.98
CA LEU A 112 -1.46 1.87 -13.07
C LEU A 112 -2.65 2.71 -12.61
N ALA A 113 -2.50 3.43 -11.50
CA ALA A 113 -3.47 4.39 -11.01
C ALA A 113 -3.03 5.79 -11.46
N THR A 114 -3.93 6.49 -12.13
CA THR A 114 -3.69 7.85 -12.62
C THR A 114 -4.55 8.82 -11.81
N PRO A 115 -3.95 9.86 -11.19
CA PRO A 115 -4.72 10.88 -10.49
C PRO A 115 -5.72 11.56 -11.42
N THR A 116 -6.99 11.55 -11.05
CA THR A 116 -8.02 12.34 -11.71
C THR A 116 -8.04 13.71 -11.04
N HIS A 117 -7.30 14.67 -11.60
CA HIS A 117 -7.37 16.07 -11.18
C HIS A 117 -8.76 16.62 -11.51
N GLY A 118 -9.72 16.49 -10.59
CA GLY A 118 -10.95 17.27 -10.56
C GLY A 118 -11.68 17.48 -11.89
N PHE A 119 -11.74 16.49 -12.78
CA PHE A 119 -12.81 16.47 -13.77
C PHE A 119 -14.02 15.87 -13.08
N ALA A 120 -14.81 16.74 -12.47
CA ALA A 120 -16.20 16.46 -12.19
C ALA A 120 -16.93 16.25 -13.54
N THR A 121 -16.76 15.09 -14.16
CA THR A 121 -17.72 14.63 -15.16
C THR A 121 -18.99 14.34 -14.40
N GLY A 122 -19.92 15.28 -14.47
CA GLY A 122 -21.19 15.24 -13.78
C GLY A 122 -21.95 13.96 -14.08
N GLN A 123 -21.88 13.01 -13.15
CA GLN A 123 -23.02 12.23 -12.68
C GLN A 123 -22.89 12.14 -11.17
N SER A 124 -23.36 13.19 -10.50
CA SER A 124 -23.76 13.07 -9.10
C SER A 124 -25.04 12.22 -9.10
N THR A 125 -24.87 10.90 -8.98
CA THR A 125 -25.96 10.00 -8.59
C THR A 125 -25.59 9.35 -7.28
N SER A 126 -26.32 9.79 -6.25
CA SER A 126 -26.39 9.28 -4.89
C SER A 126 -25.11 9.37 -4.04
N GLN A 127 -25.27 10.03 -2.91
CA GLN A 127 -24.48 9.86 -1.69
C GLN A 127 -24.37 8.36 -1.36
N GLY A 128 -23.39 7.67 -1.93
CA GLY A 128 -22.84 6.46 -1.35
C GLY A 128 -21.71 6.90 -0.46
N VAL A 129 -21.82 6.70 0.84
CA VAL A 129 -20.64 6.61 1.70
C VAL A 129 -19.66 5.71 0.94
N ILE A 130 -18.50 6.24 0.51
CA ILE A 130 -17.44 5.42 -0.11
C ILE A 130 -16.98 4.49 1.00
N SER A 131 -17.70 3.38 1.11
CA SER A 131 -17.56 2.42 2.18
C SER A 131 -16.22 1.76 1.95
N ARG A 132 -15.40 1.71 3.01
CA ARG A 132 -14.13 1.00 3.02
C ARG A 132 -14.30 -0.32 2.27
N ARG A 133 -13.61 -0.47 1.14
CA ARG A 133 -13.57 -1.75 0.44
C ARG A 133 -12.84 -2.73 1.35
N VAL A 134 -13.47 -3.86 1.66
CA VAL A 134 -12.90 -4.90 2.51
C VAL A 134 -12.62 -6.11 1.65
N LEU A 135 -11.41 -6.65 1.75
CA LEU A 135 -11.06 -7.89 1.08
C LEU A 135 -11.90 -9.05 1.67
N SER A 136 -12.55 -9.83 0.81
CA SER A 136 -13.34 -10.99 1.23
C SER A 136 -12.45 -12.04 1.91
N ASP A 137 -13.01 -12.80 2.86
CA ASP A 137 -12.27 -13.82 3.60
C ASP A 137 -11.63 -14.90 2.70
N ASP A 138 -12.32 -15.29 1.62
CA ASP A 138 -11.80 -16.28 0.68
C ASP A 138 -10.61 -15.73 -0.12
N ALA A 139 -10.73 -14.51 -0.66
CA ALA A 139 -9.62 -13.84 -1.33
C ALA A 139 -8.44 -13.60 -0.36
N ARG A 140 -8.70 -13.28 0.91
CA ARG A 140 -7.66 -13.17 1.95
C ARG A 140 -6.93 -14.49 2.15
N LYS A 141 -7.65 -15.60 2.28
CA LYS A 141 -7.05 -16.93 2.44
C LYS A 141 -6.22 -17.34 1.22
N LEU A 142 -6.72 -17.08 0.01
CA LEU A 142 -5.98 -17.35 -1.23
C LEU A 142 -4.69 -16.54 -1.31
N LEU A 143 -4.75 -15.24 -1.00
CA LEU A 143 -3.57 -14.37 -0.95
C LEU A 143 -2.53 -14.88 0.07
N GLN A 144 -2.97 -15.26 1.27
CA GLN A 144 -2.07 -15.83 2.29
C GLN A 144 -1.42 -17.14 1.84
N GLN A 145 -2.15 -17.99 1.11
CA GLN A 145 -1.57 -19.21 0.53
C GLN A 145 -0.50 -18.86 -0.51
N GLN A 146 -0.79 -17.94 -1.43
CA GLN A 146 0.17 -17.51 -2.45
C GLN A 146 1.45 -16.89 -1.85
N LEU A 147 1.31 -16.04 -0.82
CA LEU A 147 2.47 -15.43 -0.14
C LEU A 147 3.32 -16.45 0.62
N ARG A 148 2.72 -17.51 1.17
CA ARG A 148 3.44 -18.62 1.81
C ARG A 148 4.31 -19.39 0.83
N PHE A 149 3.85 -19.61 -0.40
CA PHE A 149 4.65 -20.27 -1.44
C PHE A 149 5.74 -19.36 -2.00
N GLY A 150 5.52 -18.04 -2.09
CA GLY A 150 6.52 -17.08 -2.55
C GLY A 150 7.71 -16.89 -1.60
N ARG A 151 7.52 -17.04 -0.29
CA ARG A 151 8.58 -16.87 0.73
C ARG A 151 9.41 -18.13 1.01
N SER A 152 9.06 -19.30 0.46
CA SER A 152 9.83 -20.54 0.66
C SER A 152 11.01 -20.74 -0.32
N GLY A 153 11.32 -19.76 -1.17
CA GLY A 153 12.37 -19.87 -2.20
C GLY A 153 13.81 -19.55 -1.77
N ALA A 154 14.06 -18.95 -0.60
CA ALA A 154 15.42 -18.60 -0.16
C ALA A 154 16.01 -19.67 0.77
N ARG A 155 16.26 -20.88 0.24
CA ARG A 155 17.09 -21.88 0.92
C ARG A 155 18.54 -21.66 0.48
N PHE A 156 19.28 -20.86 1.26
CA PHE A 156 20.74 -20.73 1.12
C PHE A 156 21.36 -22.11 1.33
N ILE A 157 21.90 -22.70 0.27
CA ILE A 157 22.70 -23.93 0.33
C ILE A 157 24.12 -23.48 0.72
N MET A 158 24.45 -23.53 2.01
CA MET A 158 25.84 -23.56 2.45
C MET A 158 26.36 -24.99 2.23
N GLY A 159 27.27 -25.17 1.27
CA GLY A 159 28.11 -26.36 1.21
C GLY A 159 29.28 -26.22 2.21
N PRO A 160 29.72 -27.31 2.87
CA PRO A 160 30.86 -27.26 3.77
C PRO A 160 32.19 -27.25 2.97
N GLN A 161 33.21 -26.73 3.64
CA GLN A 161 34.60 -26.52 3.21
C GLN A 161 35.28 -27.81 2.73
#